data_AF-A0A6A8ANN0-F1
#
_entry.id   AF-A0A6A8ANN0-F1
#
_cell.length_a   1.000
_cell.length_b   1.000
_cell.length_c   1.000
_cell.angle_alpha   90.00
_cell.angle_beta   90.00
_cell.angle_gamma   90.00
#
_symmetry.space_group_name_H-M   'P 1'
#
loop_
_entity.id
_entity.type
_entity.pdbx_description
1 polymer ?
#
loop_
_entity_poly.entity_id
_entity_poly.type
_entity_poly.pdbx_seq_one_letter_code
_entity_poly.pdbx_strand_id
1 'polypeptide(L)'
;MSRRRPVTKPWVVRDYIKCSGCRLCEIACSMKHEGRIWPEASRVRVFMLVPGAEVPHLCAQCSDYPCITSCPSEALYKNEHTGAVIVDDEKCIACGACINACPGQIPHMHPEGGRVVICDLCGGEPECAKICERAGYGALFKGTRSPSVNYDLYAKNPEEITKNLAINLYGERGEELSE
;
A
#
# COMPACT_ATOMS: atom_id res chain seq x y z
N MET A 1 25.62 27.82 -9.02
CA MET A 1 24.31 27.21 -9.31
C MET A 1 24.19 25.91 -8.52
N SER A 2 23.50 25.97 -7.38
CA SER A 2 23.31 24.81 -6.49
C SER A 2 22.55 23.71 -7.25
N ARG A 3 23.23 22.60 -7.56
CA ARG A 3 22.59 21.38 -8.04
C ARG A 3 21.72 20.87 -6.89
N ARG A 4 20.44 21.25 -6.86
CA ARG A 4 19.45 20.66 -5.95
C ARG A 4 19.52 19.15 -6.18
N ARG A 5 20.04 18.40 -5.20
CA ARG A 5 19.95 16.93 -5.23
C ARG A 5 18.47 16.58 -5.38
N PRO A 6 18.08 15.69 -6.31
CA PRO A 6 16.69 15.28 -6.40
C PRO A 6 16.26 14.73 -5.03
N VAL A 7 15.21 15.30 -4.46
CA VAL A 7 14.65 14.84 -3.19
C VAL A 7 14.12 13.43 -3.44
N THR A 8 14.78 12.44 -2.86
CA THR A 8 14.38 11.04 -2.99
C THR A 8 13.12 10.82 -2.18
N LYS A 9 12.01 10.55 -2.87
CA LYS A 9 10.71 10.30 -2.23
C LYS A 9 10.73 8.97 -1.49
N PRO A 10 10.19 8.87 -0.26
CA PRO A 10 10.11 7.62 0.48
C PRO A 10 9.20 6.61 -0.22
N TRP A 11 9.45 5.33 0.01
CA TRP A 11 8.64 4.25 -0.50
C TRP A 11 8.72 3.04 0.45
N VAL A 12 7.61 2.32 0.62
CA VAL A 12 7.64 1.06 1.36
C VAL A 12 8.07 -0.04 0.41
N VAL A 13 9.26 -0.60 0.62
CA VAL A 13 9.70 -1.76 -0.16
C VAL A 13 8.92 -2.98 0.34
N ARG A 14 8.56 -3.89 -0.58
CA ARG A 14 7.89 -5.14 -0.26
C ARG A 14 8.77 -6.32 -0.68
N ASP A 15 9.10 -7.17 0.27
CA ASP A 15 9.69 -8.49 0.06
C ASP A 15 8.66 -9.52 0.50
N TYR A 16 7.82 -9.96 -0.45
CA TYR A 16 6.68 -10.83 -0.16
C TYR A 16 7.09 -12.20 0.37
N ILE A 17 8.26 -12.71 -0.04
CA ILE A 17 8.80 -14.01 0.40
C ILE A 17 9.04 -14.02 1.92
N LYS A 18 9.33 -12.86 2.51
CA LYS A 18 9.58 -12.74 3.95
C LYS A 18 8.31 -12.48 4.78
N CYS A 19 7.14 -12.32 4.15
CA CYS A 19 5.94 -12.03 4.90
C CYS A 19 5.44 -13.26 5.66
N SER A 20 5.30 -13.13 6.98
CA SER A 20 4.81 -14.19 7.86
C SER A 20 3.31 -14.19 8.09
N GLY A 21 2.57 -13.21 7.54
CA GLY A 21 1.14 -13.08 7.82
C GLY A 21 0.79 -12.51 9.20
N CYS A 22 1.75 -12.04 10.00
CA CYS A 22 1.52 -11.64 11.40
C CYS A 22 0.60 -10.42 11.63
N ARG A 23 0.27 -9.66 10.57
CA ARG A 23 -0.59 -8.45 10.61
C ARG A 23 -0.16 -7.31 11.54
N LEU A 24 1.07 -7.33 12.07
CA LEU A 24 1.60 -6.23 12.89
C LEU A 24 1.61 -4.89 12.12
N CYS A 25 1.80 -4.93 10.80
CA CYS A 25 1.71 -3.75 9.94
C CYS A 25 0.30 -3.12 9.94
N GLU A 26 -0.76 -3.94 9.96
CA GLU A 26 -2.14 -3.46 10.01
C GLU A 26 -2.43 -2.77 11.34
N ILE A 27 -1.97 -3.39 12.43
CA ILE A 27 -2.09 -2.87 13.80
C ILE A 27 -1.34 -1.55 13.93
N ALA A 28 -0.07 -1.49 13.53
CA ALA A 28 0.74 -0.27 13.65
C ALA A 28 0.15 0.88 12.82
N CYS A 29 -0.34 0.60 11.61
CA CYS A 29 -0.96 1.60 10.77
C CYS A 29 -2.28 2.12 11.38
N SER A 30 -3.19 1.23 11.79
CA SER A 30 -4.45 1.66 12.41
C SER A 30 -4.24 2.41 13.72
N MET A 31 -3.31 1.98 14.57
CA MET A 31 -2.95 2.72 15.79
C MET A 31 -2.42 4.13 15.48
N LYS A 32 -1.64 4.28 14.40
CA LYS A 32 -1.08 5.57 13.99
C LYS A 32 -2.14 6.56 13.52
N HIS A 33 -3.13 6.10 12.76
CA HIS A 33 -4.12 6.98 12.13
C HIS A 33 -5.42 7.11 12.92
N GLU A 34 -5.84 6.04 13.60
CA GLU A 34 -7.14 5.95 14.27
C GLU A 34 -7.01 5.92 15.80
N GLY A 35 -5.80 5.85 16.35
CA GLY A 35 -5.55 5.84 17.81
C GLY A 35 -5.99 4.55 18.52
N ARG A 36 -6.43 3.53 17.78
CA ARG A 36 -6.88 2.23 18.30
C ARG A 36 -6.46 1.11 17.36
N ILE A 37 -6.42 -0.12 17.88
CA ILE A 37 -6.18 -1.31 17.06
C ILE A 37 -7.43 -1.55 16.21
N TRP A 38 -7.34 -1.23 14.92
CA TRP A 38 -8.47 -1.34 14.00
C TRP A 38 -8.04 -1.73 12.58
N PRO A 39 -7.77 -3.03 12.34
CA PRO A 39 -7.29 -3.52 11.05
C PRO A 39 -8.16 -3.14 9.85
N GLU A 40 -9.48 -3.02 10.01
CA GLU A 40 -10.42 -2.64 8.94
C GLU A 40 -10.28 -1.18 8.48
N ALA A 41 -9.74 -0.29 9.32
CA ALA A 41 -9.41 1.09 8.96
C ALA A 41 -7.93 1.26 8.57
N SER A 42 -7.17 0.16 8.53
CA SER A 42 -5.75 0.18 8.22
C SER A 42 -5.50 0.46 6.74
N ARG A 43 -4.48 1.27 6.45
CA ARG A 43 -4.09 1.63 5.07
C ARG A 43 -3.15 0.60 4.41
N VAL A 44 -2.91 -0.51 5.10
CA VAL A 44 -2.22 -1.73 4.62
C VAL A 44 -3.03 -2.93 5.06
N ARG A 45 -3.18 -3.95 4.21
CA ARG A 45 -3.87 -5.20 4.53
C ARG A 45 -3.04 -6.40 4.09
N VAL A 46 -3.04 -7.46 4.88
CA VAL A 46 -2.34 -8.70 4.59
C VAL A 46 -3.34 -9.73 4.09
N PHE A 47 -3.20 -10.09 2.83
CA PHE A 47 -3.99 -11.13 2.18
C PHE A 47 -3.28 -12.47 2.32
N MET A 48 -4.05 -13.47 2.77
CA MET A 48 -3.57 -14.83 3.04
C MET A 48 -4.37 -15.82 2.18
N LEU A 49 -4.30 -15.65 0.86
CA LEU A 49 -5.13 -16.39 -0.09
C LEU A 49 -4.60 -17.81 -0.31
N VAL A 50 -3.26 -17.97 -0.29
CA VAL A 50 -2.58 -19.26 -0.38
C VAL A 50 -1.68 -19.42 0.85
N PRO A 51 -1.79 -20.52 1.62
CA PRO A 51 -1.02 -20.70 2.84
C PRO A 51 0.48 -20.55 2.59
N GLY A 52 1.14 -19.63 3.29
CA GLY A 52 2.58 -19.37 3.16
C GLY A 52 2.96 -18.40 2.05
N ALA A 53 2.02 -17.95 1.22
CA ALA A 53 2.20 -16.89 0.22
C ALA A 53 1.47 -15.61 0.66
N GLU A 54 1.96 -15.00 1.74
CA GLU A 54 1.29 -13.88 2.40
C GLU A 54 1.62 -12.54 1.72
N VAL A 55 0.60 -11.74 1.41
CA VAL A 55 0.76 -10.49 0.65
C VAL A 55 0.36 -9.26 1.48
N PRO A 56 1.34 -8.49 2.00
CA PRO A 56 1.09 -7.15 2.54
C PRO A 56 0.83 -6.17 1.39
N HIS A 57 -0.41 -5.73 1.29
CA HIS A 57 -0.97 -4.97 0.19
C HIS A 57 -1.25 -3.52 0.62
N LEU A 58 -0.61 -2.57 -0.06
CA LEU A 58 -0.67 -1.14 0.23
C LEU A 58 -0.23 -0.32 -0.99
N CYS A 59 -0.59 0.96 -1.02
CA CYS A 59 -0.47 1.83 -2.20
C CYS A 59 0.93 1.85 -2.80
N ALA A 60 1.04 1.55 -4.10
CA ALA A 60 2.30 1.55 -4.85
C ALA A 60 2.91 2.95 -5.02
N GLN A 61 2.11 4.01 -4.86
CA GLN A 61 2.44 5.39 -5.19
C GLN A 61 2.84 5.48 -6.67
N CYS A 62 1.86 5.21 -7.55
CA CYS A 62 2.05 5.17 -9.00
C CYS A 62 2.60 6.49 -9.55
N SER A 63 3.05 6.49 -10.80
CA SER A 63 3.56 7.69 -11.46
C SER A 63 2.44 8.63 -11.93
N ASP A 64 1.31 8.05 -12.33
CA ASP A 64 0.17 8.69 -13.00
C ASP A 64 -1.06 8.94 -12.10
N TYR A 65 -1.14 8.25 -10.95
CA TYR A 65 -2.17 8.40 -9.93
C TYR A 65 -3.62 8.39 -10.49
N PRO A 66 -4.10 7.28 -11.08
CA PRO A 66 -5.47 7.18 -11.61
C PRO A 66 -6.54 7.39 -10.52
N CYS A 67 -6.22 7.12 -9.26
CA CYS A 67 -7.08 7.41 -8.12
C CYS A 67 -7.31 8.91 -7.87
N ILE A 68 -6.35 9.78 -8.23
CA ILE A 68 -6.50 11.24 -8.12
C ILE A 68 -7.35 11.75 -9.27
N THR A 69 -7.03 11.37 -10.51
CA THR A 69 -7.71 11.87 -11.72
C THR A 69 -9.17 11.45 -11.82
N SER A 70 -9.53 10.32 -11.20
CA SER A 70 -10.91 9.81 -11.15
C SER A 70 -11.79 10.45 -10.06
N CYS A 71 -11.23 11.26 -9.16
CA CYS A 71 -11.99 11.83 -8.04
C CYS A 71 -12.84 13.03 -8.50
N PRO A 72 -14.19 12.93 -8.53
CA PRO A 72 -15.03 14.01 -9.03
C PRO A 72 -15.11 15.21 -8.07
N SER A 73 -14.82 15.00 -6.78
CA SER A 73 -14.83 16.04 -5.75
C SER A 73 -13.45 16.63 -5.46
N GLU A 74 -12.43 16.23 -6.24
CA GLU A 74 -11.03 16.69 -6.08
C GLU A 74 -10.49 16.51 -4.64
N ALA A 75 -10.98 15.48 -3.94
CA ALA A 75 -10.61 15.19 -2.56
C ALA A 75 -9.25 14.49 -2.43
N LEU A 76 -8.74 13.89 -3.51
CA LEU A 76 -7.44 13.21 -3.51
C LEU A 76 -6.39 14.09 -4.18
N TYR A 77 -5.23 14.22 -3.54
CA TYR A 77 -4.10 14.97 -4.10
C TYR A 77 -2.76 14.34 -3.73
N LYS A 78 -1.72 14.65 -4.50
CA LYS A 78 -0.37 14.12 -4.29
C LYS A 78 0.41 15.06 -3.38
N ASN A 79 0.98 14.53 -2.30
CA ASN A 79 1.96 15.24 -1.51
C ASN A 79 3.29 15.35 -2.29
N GLU A 80 3.78 16.57 -2.56
CA GLU A 80 4.98 16.74 -3.39
C GLU A 80 6.28 16.29 -2.70
N HIS A 81 6.33 16.32 -1.37
CA HIS A 81 7.50 15.91 -0.60
C HIS A 81 7.62 14.39 -0.50
N THR A 82 6.52 13.71 -0.19
CA THR A 82 6.53 12.26 0.03
C THR A 82 6.16 11.46 -1.23
N GLY A 83 5.42 12.06 -2.15
CA GLY A 83 4.75 11.35 -3.25
C GLY A 83 3.51 10.57 -2.81
N ALA A 84 3.08 10.71 -1.55
CA ALA A 84 1.91 10.00 -1.07
C ALA A 84 0.61 10.60 -1.62
N VAL A 85 -0.39 9.75 -1.88
CA VAL A 85 -1.77 10.21 -2.06
C VAL A 85 -2.35 10.58 -0.71
N ILE A 86 -2.89 11.79 -0.61
CA ILE A 86 -3.58 12.32 0.56
C ILE A 86 -5.06 12.48 0.23
N VAL A 87 -5.91 12.18 1.21
CA VAL A 87 -7.36 12.36 1.14
C VAL A 87 -7.73 13.55 2.01
N ASP A 88 -8.45 14.50 1.41
CA ASP A 88 -9.15 15.57 2.10
C ASP A 88 -10.51 15.04 2.56
N ASP A 89 -10.63 14.81 3.86
CA ASP A 89 -11.82 14.20 4.48
C ASP A 89 -13.06 15.10 4.34
N GLU A 90 -12.90 16.43 4.22
CA GLU A 90 -14.03 17.37 4.09
C GLU A 90 -14.60 17.37 2.66
N LYS A 91 -13.76 17.11 1.66
CA LYS A 91 -14.17 17.04 0.25
C LYS A 91 -14.58 15.65 -0.20
N CYS A 92 -14.20 14.61 0.54
CA CYS A 92 -14.49 13.24 0.15
C CYS A 92 -15.99 12.96 0.26
N ILE A 93 -16.63 12.68 -0.87
CA ILE A 93 -18.06 12.32 -0.91
C ILE A 93 -18.31 10.81 -0.86
N ALA A 94 -17.29 10.02 -0.48
CA ALA A 94 -17.43 8.56 -0.31
C ALA A 94 -17.96 7.81 -1.56
N CYS A 95 -17.74 8.34 -2.78
CA CYS A 95 -18.34 7.79 -4.01
C CYS A 95 -17.66 6.52 -4.56
N GLY A 96 -16.46 6.17 -4.06
CA GLY A 96 -15.72 4.97 -4.49
C GLY A 96 -15.06 5.02 -5.87
N ALA A 97 -15.13 6.14 -6.60
CA ALA A 97 -14.53 6.26 -7.93
C ALA A 97 -13.02 5.93 -7.95
N CYS A 98 -12.28 6.39 -6.94
CA CYS A 98 -10.86 6.12 -6.80
C CYS A 98 -10.53 4.64 -6.52
N ILE A 99 -11.46 3.89 -5.91
CA ILE A 99 -11.32 2.45 -5.65
C ILE A 99 -11.31 1.70 -6.99
N ASN A 100 -12.30 1.98 -7.83
CA ASN A 100 -12.45 1.37 -9.15
C ASN A 100 -11.33 1.76 -10.12
N ALA A 101 -10.83 2.99 -10.01
CA ALA A 101 -9.75 3.48 -10.87
C ALA A 101 -8.37 2.93 -10.48
N CYS A 102 -8.20 2.41 -9.26
CA CYS A 102 -6.91 1.88 -8.81
C CYS A 102 -6.68 0.49 -9.39
N PRO A 103 -5.63 0.27 -10.21
CA PRO A 103 -5.34 -1.06 -10.76
C PRO A 103 -5.11 -2.12 -9.67
N GLY A 104 -4.56 -1.69 -8.53
CA GLY A 104 -4.36 -2.54 -7.37
C GLY A 104 -5.54 -2.62 -6.40
N GLN A 105 -6.66 -1.93 -6.65
CA GLN A 105 -7.83 -1.88 -5.74
C GLN A 105 -7.47 -1.55 -4.28
N ILE A 106 -6.50 -0.64 -4.09
CA ILE A 106 -5.94 -0.30 -2.77
C ILE A 106 -6.86 0.59 -1.93
N PRO A 107 -7.42 1.70 -2.47
CA PRO A 107 -8.28 2.56 -1.68
C PRO A 107 -9.50 1.75 -1.26
N HIS A 108 -9.96 1.97 -0.05
CA HIS A 108 -11.20 1.35 0.43
C HIS A 108 -11.96 2.33 1.31
N MET A 109 -13.24 2.04 1.52
CA MET A 109 -14.09 2.85 2.39
C MET A 109 -13.62 2.71 3.83
N HIS A 110 -13.50 3.84 4.53
CA HIS A 110 -13.32 3.81 5.97
C HIS A 110 -14.52 3.08 6.62
N PRO A 111 -14.33 2.24 7.66
CA PRO A 111 -15.44 1.49 8.24
C PRO A 111 -16.56 2.35 8.85
N GLU A 112 -16.25 3.56 9.31
CA GLU A 112 -17.27 4.55 9.77
C GLU A 112 -17.96 5.27 8.61
N GLY A 113 -17.57 4.96 7.37
CA GLY A 113 -18.04 5.64 6.17
C GLY A 113 -17.46 7.04 6.03
N GLY A 114 -18.14 7.86 5.22
CA GLY A 114 -17.83 9.28 5.02
C GLY A 114 -16.58 9.59 4.19
N ARG A 115 -15.64 8.65 4.07
CA ARG A 115 -14.40 8.85 3.31
C ARG A 115 -13.78 7.54 2.86
N VAL A 116 -12.83 7.65 1.94
CA VAL A 116 -11.90 6.57 1.58
C VAL A 116 -10.61 6.68 2.38
N VAL A 117 -9.94 5.57 2.59
CA VAL A 117 -8.57 5.53 3.15
C VAL A 117 -7.61 4.91 2.14
N ILE A 118 -6.39 5.46 2.10
CA ILE A 118 -5.28 5.02 1.27
C ILE A 118 -3.97 5.34 2.00
N CYS A 119 -2.91 4.57 1.76
CA CYS A 119 -1.61 4.78 2.39
C CYS A 119 -1.03 6.15 2.03
N ASP A 120 -0.82 6.96 3.06
CA ASP A 120 -0.26 8.31 3.02
C ASP A 120 1.26 8.35 3.33
N LEU A 121 1.88 7.17 3.39
CA LEU A 121 3.27 6.93 3.82
C LEU A 121 3.60 7.44 5.24
N CYS A 122 2.60 7.71 6.08
CA CYS A 122 2.75 8.29 7.41
C CYS A 122 3.67 9.53 7.43
N GLY A 123 3.52 10.41 6.44
CA GLY A 123 4.38 11.61 6.30
C GLY A 123 5.82 11.30 5.88
N GLY A 124 6.09 10.10 5.36
CA GLY A 124 7.41 9.63 4.92
C GLY A 124 8.10 8.69 5.90
N GLU A 125 7.52 8.44 7.07
CA GLU A 125 8.02 7.51 8.08
C GLU A 125 7.00 6.38 8.34
N PRO A 126 6.83 5.42 7.41
CA PRO A 126 5.78 4.42 7.46
C PRO A 126 5.89 3.49 8.69
N GLU A 127 4.88 3.52 9.56
CA GLU A 127 4.86 2.70 10.79
C GLU A 127 4.79 1.19 10.48
N CYS A 128 4.14 0.81 9.38
CA CYS A 128 4.08 -0.58 8.93
C CYS A 128 5.45 -1.16 8.58
N ALA A 129 6.35 -0.34 8.02
CA ALA A 129 7.73 -0.74 7.75
C ALA A 129 8.53 -0.85 9.05
N LYS A 130 8.46 0.18 9.90
CA LYS A 130 9.19 0.20 11.19
C LYS A 130 8.87 -1.01 12.05
N ILE A 131 7.60 -1.37 12.18
CA ILE A 131 7.21 -2.53 13.01
C ILE A 131 7.65 -3.85 12.39
N CYS A 132 7.63 -3.97 11.06
CA CYS A 132 8.03 -5.18 10.36
C CYS A 132 9.55 -5.42 10.46
N GLU A 133 10.35 -4.36 10.37
CA GLU A 133 11.80 -4.42 10.64
C GLU A 133 12.07 -4.73 12.10
N ARG A 134 11.39 -4.06 13.04
CA ARG A 134 11.55 -4.30 14.49
C ARG A 134 11.17 -5.73 14.90
N ALA A 135 10.17 -6.32 14.25
CA ALA A 135 9.76 -7.71 14.48
C ALA A 135 10.72 -8.75 13.85
N GLY A 136 11.68 -8.31 13.04
CA GLY A 136 12.72 -9.18 12.46
C GLY A 136 12.33 -9.87 11.15
N TYR A 137 11.16 -9.59 10.58
CA TYR A 137 10.74 -10.19 9.30
C TYR A 137 11.32 -9.45 8.10
N GLY A 138 11.28 -8.11 8.11
CA GLY A 138 11.79 -7.28 7.00
C GLY A 138 11.03 -7.47 5.68
N ALA A 139 9.78 -7.95 5.72
CA ALA A 139 8.90 -8.03 4.56
C ALA A 139 8.48 -6.63 4.06
N LEU A 140 8.36 -5.67 4.99
CA LEU A 140 8.18 -4.26 4.70
C LEU A 140 9.31 -3.47 5.34
N PHE A 141 9.95 -2.60 4.58
CA PHE A 141 10.98 -1.70 5.09
C PHE A 141 10.97 -0.37 4.33
N LYS A 142 11.50 0.68 4.95
CA LYS A 142 11.56 2.00 4.32
C LYS A 142 12.69 2.05 3.30
N GLY A 143 12.34 2.27 2.05
CA GLY A 143 13.26 2.58 0.97
C GLY A 143 13.03 3.97 0.39
N THR A 144 13.78 4.27 -0.66
CA THR A 144 13.65 5.50 -1.45
C THR A 144 13.33 5.17 -2.88
N ARG A 145 12.53 6.01 -3.54
CA ARG A 145 12.25 5.86 -4.96
C ARG A 145 13.51 6.05 -5.78
N SER A 146 13.70 5.18 -6.77
CA SER A 146 14.75 5.27 -7.78
C SER A 146 14.13 5.62 -9.14
N PRO A 147 14.73 6.52 -9.94
CA PRO A 147 14.30 6.78 -11.31
C PRO A 147 14.34 5.56 -12.24
N SER A 148 15.13 4.54 -11.88
CA SER A 148 15.31 3.32 -12.69
C SER A 148 14.19 2.28 -12.51
N VAL A 149 13.26 2.49 -11.58
CA VAL A 149 12.21 1.53 -11.24
C VAL A 149 10.86 2.05 -11.70
N ASN A 150 10.13 1.25 -12.46
CA ASN A 150 8.72 1.50 -12.74
C ASN A 150 7.87 0.99 -11.57
N TYR A 151 7.32 1.92 -10.79
CA TYR A 151 6.51 1.61 -9.62
C TYR A 151 5.08 1.17 -9.96
N ASP A 152 4.62 1.44 -11.19
CA ASP A 152 3.28 1.09 -11.63
C ASP A 152 3.11 -0.43 -11.74
N LEU A 153 4.22 -1.16 -11.92
CA LEU A 153 4.27 -2.63 -11.87
C LEU A 153 3.85 -3.22 -10.51
N TYR A 154 3.87 -2.41 -9.44
CA TYR A 154 3.43 -2.83 -8.10
C TYR A 154 1.94 -2.52 -7.85
N ALA A 155 1.26 -1.85 -8.77
CA ALA A 155 -0.17 -1.56 -8.68
C ALA A 155 -1.00 -2.76 -9.15
N LYS A 156 -0.91 -3.86 -8.42
CA LYS A 156 -1.60 -5.13 -8.73
C LYS A 156 -2.57 -5.50 -7.63
N ASN A 157 -3.63 -6.22 -7.99
CA ASN A 157 -4.56 -6.78 -7.02
C ASN A 157 -3.84 -7.89 -6.20
N PRO A 158 -4.32 -8.20 -4.98
CA PRO A 158 -3.65 -9.18 -4.13
C PRO A 158 -3.69 -10.60 -4.72
N GLU A 159 -4.70 -10.94 -5.52
CA GLU A 159 -4.83 -12.24 -6.18
C GLU A 159 -3.69 -12.48 -7.17
N GLU A 160 -3.39 -11.52 -8.04
CA GLU A 160 -2.32 -11.58 -9.02
C GLU A 160 -0.95 -11.64 -8.34
N ILE A 161 -0.75 -10.86 -7.27
CA ILE A 161 0.50 -10.92 -6.49
C ILE A 161 0.64 -12.30 -5.85
N THR A 162 -0.43 -12.82 -5.25
CA THR A 162 -0.42 -14.11 -4.57
C THR A 162 -0.16 -15.25 -5.56
N LYS A 163 -0.77 -15.24 -6.74
CA LYS A 163 -0.52 -16.23 -7.79
C LYS A 163 0.95 -16.26 -8.20
N ASN A 164 1.53 -15.10 -8.49
CA ASN A 164 2.95 -15.02 -8.84
C ASN A 164 3.87 -15.49 -7.70
N LEU A 165 3.51 -15.16 -6.45
CA LEU A 165 4.25 -15.58 -5.27
C LEU A 165 4.13 -17.09 -5.01
N ALA A 166 2.94 -17.66 -5.18
CA ALA A 166 2.69 -19.09 -5.03
C ALA A 166 3.50 -19.90 -6.05
N ILE A 167 3.54 -19.46 -7.32
CA ILE A 167 4.39 -20.07 -8.36
C ILE A 167 5.88 -19.99 -7.96
N ASN A 168 6.32 -18.85 -7.41
CA ASN A 168 7.70 -18.68 -6.96
C ASN A 168 8.06 -19.63 -5.79
N LEU A 169 7.14 -19.81 -4.83
CA LEU A 169 7.37 -20.59 -3.61
C LEU A 169 7.17 -22.10 -3.83
N TYR A 170 6.19 -22.51 -4.64
CA TYR A 170 5.73 -23.89 -4.75
C TYR A 170 5.94 -24.53 -6.14
N GLY A 171 6.42 -23.76 -7.12
CA GLY A 171 6.58 -24.23 -8.50
C GLY A 171 5.24 -24.56 -9.15
N GLU A 172 5.17 -25.69 -9.86
CA GLU A 172 3.95 -26.17 -10.56
C GLU A 172 2.75 -26.32 -9.61
N ARG A 173 2.98 -26.73 -8.36
CA ARG A 173 1.93 -26.83 -7.33
C ARG A 173 1.35 -25.47 -6.94
N GLY A 174 2.08 -24.38 -7.19
CA GLY A 174 1.62 -23.03 -6.96
C GLY A 174 0.51 -22.62 -7.92
N GLU A 175 0.49 -23.17 -9.13
CA GLU A 175 -0.57 -22.92 -10.11
C GLU A 175 -1.89 -23.48 -9.61
N GLU A 176 -1.91 -24.75 -9.19
CA GLU A 176 -3.09 -25.45 -8.64
C GLU A 176 -3.69 -24.77 -7.40
N LEU A 177 -2.84 -24.18 -6.54
CA LEU A 177 -3.28 -23.51 -5.31
C LEU A 177 -3.85 -22.11 -5.54
N SER A 178 -3.66 -21.55 -6.73
CA SER A 178 -3.99 -20.16 -7.07
C SER A 178 -5.21 -20.00 -7.99
N GLU A 179 -5.91 -21.11 -8.28
CA GLU A 179 -7.14 -21.17 -9.09
C GLU A 179 -8.44 -21.02 -8.28
#